data_AF-A0A9E2EQ55-F1
#
_entry.id   AF-A0A9E2EQ55-F1
#
_cell.length_a   1.000
_cell.length_b   1.000
_cell.length_c   1.000
_cell.angle_alpha   90.00
_cell.angle_beta   90.00
_cell.angle_gamma   90.00
#
_symmetry.space_group_name_H-M   'P 1'
#
loop_
_entity.id
_entity.type
_entity.pdbx_description
1 polymer ?
#
loop_
_entity_poly.entity_id
_entity_poly.type
_entity_poly.pdbx_seq_one_letter_code
_entity_poly.pdbx_strand_id
1 'polypeptide(L)'
;MKNLFTLFGLFIALSISAQDTYFTIYNFTVSNKNVGTVYNLMDDYFSENKTEGVTVSLYENHFNDSGNNFTHSVVFTGSLDAIGNMYGGGENTKWELFLTRTGMFTKGVSSAMGRTIASYGDASTPHPIQKYFLLDVEDGSAYSAAYEKYNSEHNPEGRIAALGNISSGHAPDGANMWMVNSFKDFKSAMAGVGGLRNEANREAHNKARSEYRDTRGESSLVRSGLRILLGQW
;
A
#
# COMPACT_ATOMS: atom_id res chain seq x y z
N MET A 1 -48.42 -23.94 -30.43
CA MET A 1 -47.87 -22.57 -30.47
C MET A 1 -47.99 -21.93 -29.10
N LYS A 2 -46.85 -21.54 -28.54
CA LYS A 2 -46.61 -20.42 -27.61
C LYS A 2 -47.37 -20.40 -26.27
N ASN A 3 -46.68 -20.72 -25.17
CA ASN A 3 -46.16 -19.75 -24.18
C ASN A 3 -47.19 -19.58 -23.03
N LEU A 4 -46.88 -19.62 -21.73
CA LEU A 4 -45.77 -18.98 -21.05
C LEU A 4 -45.69 -19.55 -19.62
N PHE A 5 -44.58 -20.20 -19.25
CA PHE A 5 -44.21 -20.41 -17.85
C PHE A 5 -43.58 -19.10 -17.34
N THR A 6 -44.22 -18.41 -16.40
CA THR A 6 -43.61 -17.25 -15.74
C THR A 6 -42.76 -17.75 -14.56
N LEU A 7 -41.47 -17.91 -14.79
CA LEU A 7 -40.47 -18.11 -13.74
C LEU A 7 -40.12 -16.74 -13.16
N PHE A 8 -40.42 -16.51 -11.87
CA PHE A 8 -39.96 -15.33 -11.15
C PHE A 8 -38.51 -15.58 -10.69
N GLY A 9 -37.55 -15.24 -11.54
CA GLY A 9 -36.12 -15.30 -11.24
C GLY A 9 -35.65 -14.01 -10.59
N LEU A 10 -35.51 -14.04 -9.25
CA LEU A 10 -34.92 -12.97 -8.45
C LEU A 10 -33.42 -12.89 -8.75
N PHE A 11 -33.00 -11.99 -9.65
CA PHE A 11 -31.59 -11.63 -9.80
C PHE A 11 -31.22 -10.62 -8.72
N ILE A 12 -30.77 -11.11 -7.56
CA ILE A 12 -29.98 -10.29 -6.64
C ILE A 12 -28.60 -10.18 -7.27
N ALA A 13 -28.33 -9.04 -7.92
CA ALA A 13 -26.97 -8.65 -8.25
C ALA A 13 -26.22 -8.45 -6.92
N LEU A 14 -25.39 -9.42 -6.54
CA LEU A 14 -24.39 -9.22 -5.50
C LEU A 14 -23.34 -8.27 -6.09
N SER A 15 -23.55 -6.97 -5.89
CA SER A 15 -22.48 -5.99 -6.02
C SER A 15 -21.42 -6.38 -5.02
N ILE A 16 -20.31 -6.96 -5.48
CA ILE A 16 -19.12 -7.13 -4.66
C ILE A 16 -18.57 -5.72 -4.47
N SER A 17 -19.00 -5.03 -3.41
CA SER A 17 -18.34 -3.80 -2.99
C SER A 17 -16.91 -4.18 -2.59
N ALA A 18 -15.91 -3.56 -3.22
CA ALA A 18 -14.56 -3.60 -2.69
C ALA A 18 -14.61 -3.08 -1.24
N GLN A 19 -14.22 -3.91 -0.28
CA GLN A 19 -14.19 -3.50 1.12
C GLN A 19 -13.09 -2.44 1.28
N ASP A 20 -13.42 -1.29 1.88
CA ASP A 20 -12.44 -0.26 2.20
C ASP A 20 -11.29 -0.87 3.01
N THR A 21 -10.07 -0.72 2.52
CA THR A 21 -8.86 -1.19 3.21
C THR A 21 -8.24 -0.03 3.97
N TYR A 22 -8.10 -0.20 5.28
CA TYR A 22 -7.45 0.75 6.17
C TYR A 22 -6.03 0.28 6.46
N PHE A 23 -5.16 1.22 6.83
CA PHE A 23 -3.80 0.89 7.21
C PHE A 23 -3.31 1.70 8.40
N THR A 24 -2.38 1.10 9.14
CA THR A 24 -1.43 1.80 9.98
C THR A 24 -0.02 1.42 9.56
N ILE A 25 0.91 2.37 9.66
CA ILE A 25 2.31 2.18 9.32
C ILE A 25 3.19 2.73 10.42
N TYR A 26 4.24 1.99 10.77
CA TYR A 26 5.27 2.42 11.69
C TYR A 26 6.62 2.28 11.02
N ASN A 27 7.35 3.40 10.96
CA ASN A 27 8.67 3.49 10.39
C ASN A 27 9.71 3.50 11.50
N PHE A 28 10.76 2.71 11.33
CA PHE A 28 11.81 2.56 12.32
C PHE A 28 13.18 2.28 11.68
N THR A 29 14.22 2.48 12.47
CA THR A 29 15.61 2.26 12.07
C THR A 29 16.15 1.02 12.75
N VAL A 30 16.81 0.15 11.97
CA VAL A 30 17.50 -1.06 12.41
C VAL A 30 18.93 -1.01 11.91
N SER A 31 19.91 -1.30 12.78
CA SER A 31 21.30 -1.45 12.31
C SER A 31 21.45 -2.74 11.50
N ASN A 32 22.28 -2.74 10.45
CA ASN A 32 22.48 -3.90 9.56
C ASN A 32 22.72 -5.23 10.29
N LYS A 33 23.52 -5.23 11.37
CA LYS A 33 23.81 -6.43 12.17
C LYS A 33 22.60 -7.03 12.89
N ASN A 34 21.52 -6.27 13.05
CA ASN A 34 20.31 -6.66 13.80
C ASN A 34 19.11 -6.93 12.88
N VAL A 35 19.23 -6.75 11.56
CA VAL A 35 18.11 -6.93 10.61
C VAL A 35 17.54 -8.34 10.72
N GLY A 36 18.39 -9.36 10.71
CA GLY A 36 17.94 -10.76 10.89
C GLY A 36 17.27 -11.01 12.24
N THR A 37 17.78 -10.41 13.32
CA THR A 37 17.16 -10.52 14.66
C THR A 37 15.76 -9.91 14.69
N VAL A 38 15.59 -8.72 14.10
CA VAL A 38 14.27 -8.06 14.04
C VAL A 38 13.31 -8.85 13.17
N TYR A 39 13.77 -9.37 12.02
CA TYR A 39 12.95 -10.24 11.17
C TYR A 39 12.46 -11.46 11.94
N ASN A 40 13.34 -12.19 12.62
CA ASN A 40 12.95 -13.38 13.38
C ASN A 40 11.98 -13.06 14.52
N LEU A 41 12.17 -11.95 15.24
CA LEU A 41 11.23 -11.52 16.28
C LEU A 41 9.82 -11.24 15.73
N MET A 42 9.73 -10.66 14.52
CA MET A 42 8.46 -10.42 13.83
C MET A 42 7.84 -11.73 13.38
N ASP A 43 8.64 -12.60 12.75
CA ASP A 43 8.19 -13.89 12.21
C ASP A 43 7.68 -14.83 13.31
N ASP A 44 8.45 -14.98 14.40
CA ASP A 44 8.07 -15.77 15.57
C ASP A 44 6.74 -15.28 16.17
N TYR A 45 6.56 -13.95 16.29
CA TYR A 45 5.36 -13.39 16.88
C TYR A 45 4.14 -13.54 15.96
N PHE A 46 4.22 -13.05 14.72
CA PHE A 46 3.05 -12.97 13.83
C PHE A 46 2.69 -14.30 13.16
N SER A 47 3.59 -15.28 13.14
CA SER A 47 3.22 -16.65 12.74
C SER A 47 2.26 -17.32 13.73
N GLU A 48 2.36 -16.97 15.02
CA GLU A 48 1.53 -17.55 16.08
C GLU A 48 0.37 -16.65 16.54
N ASN A 49 0.53 -15.32 16.44
CA ASN A 49 -0.38 -14.33 17.04
C ASN A 49 -1.00 -13.45 15.94
N LYS A 50 -1.65 -14.09 14.96
CA LYS A 50 -2.36 -13.38 13.89
C LYS A 50 -3.60 -12.69 14.41
N THR A 51 -3.80 -11.45 13.97
CA THR A 51 -5.05 -10.72 14.21
C THR A 51 -6.00 -11.01 13.05
N GLU A 52 -7.20 -11.50 13.37
CA GLU A 52 -8.20 -11.81 12.34
C GLU A 52 -8.51 -10.58 11.47
N GLY A 53 -8.49 -10.77 10.15
CA GLY A 53 -8.77 -9.71 9.19
C GLY A 53 -7.65 -8.67 9.03
N VAL A 54 -6.51 -8.83 9.68
CA VAL A 54 -5.34 -7.95 9.53
C VAL A 54 -4.18 -8.70 8.87
N THR A 55 -3.65 -8.12 7.81
CA THR A 55 -2.38 -8.52 7.19
C THR A 55 -1.26 -7.65 7.75
N VAL A 56 -0.16 -8.27 8.17
CA VAL A 56 1.04 -7.58 8.63
C VAL A 56 2.13 -7.72 7.57
N SER A 57 2.75 -6.61 7.16
CA SER A 57 3.83 -6.61 6.18
C SER A 57 5.06 -5.87 6.71
N LEU A 58 6.22 -6.52 6.66
CA LEU A 58 7.50 -5.93 6.99
C LEU A 58 8.26 -5.56 5.71
N TYR A 59 8.72 -4.31 5.64
CA TYR A 59 9.47 -3.80 4.50
C TYR A 59 10.85 -3.27 4.90
N GLU A 60 11.84 -3.50 4.03
CA GLU A 60 13.13 -2.78 4.02
C GLU A 60 13.05 -1.59 3.07
N ASN A 61 13.40 -0.39 3.52
CA ASN A 61 13.48 0.83 2.72
C ASN A 61 14.82 0.91 1.97
N HIS A 62 14.91 0.17 0.86
CA HIS A 62 16.16 -0.11 0.16
C HIS A 62 16.77 1.10 -0.59
N PHE A 63 15.94 1.89 -1.30
CA PHE A 63 16.38 3.14 -1.92
C PHE A 63 15.60 4.31 -1.35
N ASN A 64 16.32 5.28 -0.79
CA ASN A 64 15.74 6.43 -0.11
C ASN A 64 16.70 7.64 -0.21
N ASP A 65 16.15 8.84 -0.13
CA ASP A 65 16.93 10.08 -0.11
C ASP A 65 17.46 10.41 1.30
N SER A 66 18.37 11.36 1.41
CA SER A 66 19.00 11.73 2.69
C SER A 66 18.04 12.31 3.75
N GLY A 67 16.88 12.83 3.34
CA GLY A 67 15.82 13.30 4.24
C GLY A 67 14.95 12.16 4.77
N ASN A 68 15.11 10.95 4.24
CA ASN A 68 14.36 9.77 4.63
C ASN A 68 15.15 8.91 5.63
N ASN A 69 14.83 9.09 6.91
CA ASN A 69 15.66 8.64 8.03
C ASN A 69 15.24 7.30 8.65
N PHE A 70 14.32 6.55 8.02
CA PHE A 70 13.96 5.19 8.44
C PHE A 70 14.48 4.13 7.47
N THR A 71 14.84 2.97 8.02
CA THR A 71 15.34 1.83 7.24
C THR A 71 14.27 0.77 6.99
N HIS A 72 13.23 0.71 7.81
CA HIS A 72 12.21 -0.32 7.77
C HIS A 72 10.84 0.25 8.10
N SER A 73 9.81 -0.42 7.60
CA SER A 73 8.42 -0.14 7.93
C SER A 73 7.68 -1.42 8.25
N VAL A 74 6.85 -1.42 9.29
CA VAL A 74 5.78 -2.41 9.44
C VAL A 74 4.46 -1.75 9.05
N VAL A 75 3.67 -2.43 8.22
CA VAL A 75 2.35 -1.98 7.77
C VAL A 75 1.32 -3.01 8.19
N PHE A 76 0.28 -2.55 8.86
CA PHE A 76 -0.91 -3.33 9.17
C PHE A 76 -2.00 -2.89 8.21
N THR A 77 -2.67 -3.83 7.55
CA THR A 77 -3.77 -3.54 6.61
C THR A 77 -4.95 -4.46 6.87
N GLY A 78 -6.17 -3.95 6.72
CA GLY A 78 -7.39 -4.72 6.99
C GLY A 78 -8.64 -3.88 6.80
N SER A 79 -9.80 -4.43 7.16
CA SER A 79 -11.03 -3.64 7.25
C SER A 79 -10.95 -2.63 8.40
N LEU A 80 -11.82 -1.62 8.40
CA LEU A 80 -11.90 -0.65 9.49
C LEU A 80 -12.07 -1.35 10.86
N ASP A 81 -12.99 -2.32 10.92
CA ASP A 81 -13.28 -3.07 12.14
C ASP A 81 -12.08 -3.92 12.57
N ALA A 82 -11.41 -4.60 11.62
CA ALA A 82 -10.25 -5.44 11.96
C ALA A 82 -9.08 -4.60 12.51
N ILE A 83 -8.76 -3.49 11.85
CA ILE A 83 -7.73 -2.56 12.32
C ILE A 83 -8.15 -1.92 13.65
N GLY A 84 -9.40 -1.48 13.79
CA GLY A 84 -9.91 -0.90 15.03
C GLY A 84 -9.83 -1.87 16.21
N ASN A 85 -10.26 -3.11 16.00
CA ASN A 85 -10.23 -4.17 17.01
C ASN A 85 -8.79 -4.54 17.42
N MET A 86 -7.84 -4.51 16.49
CA MET A 86 -6.42 -4.71 16.79
C MET A 86 -5.90 -3.72 17.85
N TYR A 87 -6.34 -2.46 17.80
CA TYR A 87 -5.95 -1.42 18.76
C TYR A 87 -6.84 -1.35 20.01
N GLY A 88 -8.05 -1.93 19.95
CA GLY A 88 -9.00 -1.95 21.06
C GLY A 88 -8.73 -3.04 22.11
N GLY A 89 -7.79 -3.95 21.85
CA GLY A 89 -7.40 -4.99 22.81
C GLY A 89 -6.76 -4.38 24.06
N GLY A 90 -7.17 -4.87 25.24
CA GLY A 90 -6.55 -4.49 26.52
C GLY A 90 -5.11 -5.00 26.66
N GLU A 91 -4.59 -4.99 27.89
CA GLU A 91 -3.23 -5.46 28.20
C GLU A 91 -2.97 -6.87 27.63
N ASN A 92 -1.83 -7.01 26.93
CA ASN A 92 -1.43 -8.25 26.29
C ASN A 92 0.07 -8.46 26.52
N THR A 93 0.39 -9.31 27.49
CA THR A 93 1.78 -9.57 27.89
C THR A 93 2.64 -10.14 26.77
N LYS A 94 2.07 -10.93 25.83
CA LYS A 94 2.84 -11.42 24.67
C LYS A 94 3.21 -10.28 23.73
N TRP A 95 2.26 -9.39 23.47
CA TRP A 95 2.47 -8.19 22.66
C TRP A 95 3.50 -7.24 23.29
N GLU A 96 3.37 -6.97 24.59
CA GLU A 96 4.30 -6.13 25.35
C GLU A 96 5.72 -6.70 25.37
N LEU A 97 5.86 -8.02 25.55
CA LEU A 97 7.15 -8.70 25.48
C LEU A 97 7.75 -8.61 24.07
N PHE A 98 6.94 -8.80 23.04
CA PHE A 98 7.36 -8.64 21.65
C PHE A 98 7.85 -7.21 21.38
N LEU A 99 7.06 -6.19 21.75
CA LEU A 99 7.46 -4.78 21.60
C LEU A 99 8.74 -4.46 22.35
N THR A 100 8.89 -4.98 23.57
CA THR A 100 10.10 -4.78 24.39
C THR A 100 11.32 -5.39 23.70
N ARG A 101 11.22 -6.63 23.20
CA ARG A 101 12.32 -7.31 22.52
C ARG A 101 12.72 -6.64 21.23
N THR A 102 11.73 -6.27 20.41
CA THR A 102 11.96 -5.56 19.15
C THR A 102 12.51 -4.15 19.40
N GLY A 103 12.03 -3.46 20.44
CA GLY A 103 12.50 -2.14 20.85
C GLY A 103 13.98 -2.08 21.24
N MET A 104 14.57 -3.19 21.70
CA MET A 104 16.02 -3.26 21.98
C MET A 104 16.89 -3.10 20.73
N PHE A 105 16.34 -3.38 19.54
CA PHE A 105 17.08 -3.39 18.27
C PHE A 105 16.62 -2.34 17.28
N THR A 106 15.59 -1.57 17.63
CA THR A 106 14.93 -0.60 16.75
C THR A 106 14.87 0.79 17.38
N LYS A 107 14.83 1.81 16.52
CA LYS A 107 14.50 3.19 16.93
C LYS A 107 13.29 3.65 16.13
N GLY A 108 12.20 3.98 16.82
CA GLY A 108 11.01 4.57 16.18
C GLY A 108 11.34 5.89 15.49
N VAL A 109 10.74 6.12 14.32
CA VAL A 109 10.95 7.33 13.50
C VAL A 109 9.64 8.06 13.29
N SER A 110 8.63 7.38 12.76
CA SER A 110 7.31 7.97 12.52
C SER A 110 6.22 6.91 12.46
N SER A 111 4.98 7.33 12.59
CA SER A 111 3.81 6.48 12.43
C SER A 111 2.68 7.27 11.77
N ALA A 112 1.89 6.60 10.92
CA ALA A 112 0.75 7.20 10.26
C ALA A 112 -0.37 6.18 10.08
N MET A 113 -1.57 6.68 9.79
CA MET A 113 -2.72 5.85 9.44
C MET A 113 -3.56 6.51 8.36
N GLY A 114 -4.39 5.71 7.69
CA GLY A 114 -5.30 6.18 6.64
C GLY A 114 -6.04 5.03 5.99
N ARG A 115 -6.50 5.26 4.76
CA ARG A 115 -7.12 4.23 3.93
C ARG A 115 -6.54 4.17 2.53
N THR A 116 -6.65 2.99 1.93
CA THR A 116 -6.49 2.80 0.49
C THR A 116 -7.77 3.30 -0.19
N ILE A 117 -7.59 4.13 -1.21
CA ILE A 117 -8.68 4.70 -2.01
C ILE A 117 -8.90 3.83 -3.24
N ALA A 118 -7.82 3.45 -3.92
CA ALA A 118 -7.92 2.64 -5.13
C ALA A 118 -6.73 1.68 -5.25
N SER A 119 -6.95 0.51 -5.85
CA SER A 119 -5.91 -0.48 -6.16
C SER A 119 -6.24 -1.17 -7.47
N TYR A 120 -5.25 -1.28 -8.36
CA TYR A 120 -5.38 -1.85 -9.69
C TYR A 120 -4.25 -2.84 -9.97
N GLY A 121 -4.57 -3.89 -10.73
CA GLY A 121 -3.61 -4.92 -11.12
C GLY A 121 -3.88 -6.26 -10.46
N ASP A 122 -3.08 -7.25 -10.84
CA ASP A 122 -3.22 -8.61 -10.33
C ASP A 122 -2.48 -8.77 -9.00
N ALA A 123 -3.24 -8.90 -7.91
CA ALA A 123 -2.73 -9.17 -6.57
C ALA A 123 -2.54 -10.67 -6.28
N SER A 124 -2.90 -11.57 -7.21
CA SER A 124 -2.70 -13.02 -7.04
C SER A 124 -1.24 -13.43 -7.16
N THR A 125 -0.41 -12.59 -7.79
CA THR A 125 1.03 -12.82 -7.92
C THR A 125 1.83 -11.93 -6.96
N PRO A 126 2.91 -12.43 -6.34
CA PRO A 126 3.73 -11.62 -5.45
C PRO A 126 4.40 -10.44 -6.16
N HIS A 127 4.23 -9.23 -5.61
CA HIS A 127 4.90 -8.00 -6.06
C HIS A 127 5.71 -7.39 -4.92
N PRO A 128 6.85 -8.01 -4.53
CA PRO A 128 7.59 -7.65 -3.33
C PRO A 128 8.34 -6.31 -3.44
N ILE A 129 8.56 -5.79 -4.66
CA ILE A 129 9.33 -4.56 -4.86
C ILE A 129 8.38 -3.39 -5.06
N GLN A 130 8.38 -2.43 -4.13
CA GLN A 130 7.42 -1.33 -4.12
C GLN A 130 8.10 0.03 -4.24
N LYS A 131 7.74 0.81 -5.26
CA LYS A 131 8.03 2.24 -5.31
C LYS A 131 6.91 2.99 -4.62
N TYR A 132 7.22 3.74 -3.58
CA TYR A 132 6.25 4.57 -2.88
C TYR A 132 6.52 6.06 -3.12
N PHE A 133 5.45 6.84 -3.10
CA PHE A 133 5.45 8.29 -3.25
C PHE A 133 4.54 8.86 -2.17
N LEU A 134 5.03 9.82 -1.40
CA LEU A 134 4.25 10.65 -0.49
C LEU A 134 4.02 11.99 -1.18
N LEU A 135 2.78 12.43 -1.19
CA LEU A 135 2.30 13.54 -2.00
C LEU A 135 1.58 14.54 -1.10
N ASP A 136 1.80 15.82 -1.39
CA ASP A 136 0.94 16.90 -0.94
C ASP A 136 0.00 17.25 -2.09
N VAL A 137 -1.30 17.09 -1.86
CA VAL A 137 -2.35 17.19 -2.86
C VAL A 137 -3.40 18.19 -2.40
N GLU A 138 -3.65 19.22 -3.19
CA GLU A 138 -4.59 20.29 -2.82
C GLU A 138 -6.05 19.79 -2.83
N ASP A 139 -6.46 19.10 -3.89
CA ASP A 139 -7.77 18.47 -4.03
C ASP A 139 -7.62 16.95 -4.13
N GLY A 140 -7.65 16.27 -2.98
CA GLY A 140 -7.54 14.81 -2.93
C GLY A 140 -8.66 14.06 -3.66
N SER A 141 -9.85 14.67 -3.81
CA SER A 141 -10.97 14.05 -4.52
C SER A 141 -10.76 14.10 -6.03
N ALA A 142 -10.39 15.25 -6.57
CA ALA A 142 -10.03 15.41 -7.98
C ALA A 142 -8.84 14.52 -8.36
N TYR A 143 -7.82 14.46 -7.50
CA TYR A 143 -6.66 13.60 -7.72
C TYR A 143 -7.05 12.12 -7.77
N SER A 144 -7.85 11.66 -6.81
CA SER A 144 -8.30 10.28 -6.75
C SER A 144 -9.12 9.89 -7.97
N ALA A 145 -10.06 10.74 -8.39
CA ALA A 145 -10.87 10.49 -9.59
C ALA A 145 -10.01 10.41 -10.87
N ALA A 146 -9.03 11.30 -11.03
CA ALA A 146 -8.10 11.25 -12.15
C ALA A 146 -7.21 9.98 -12.11
N TYR A 147 -6.76 9.58 -10.92
CA TYR A 147 -5.96 8.37 -10.73
C TYR A 147 -6.75 7.10 -11.07
N GLU A 148 -8.00 7.02 -10.62
CA GLU A 148 -8.89 5.90 -10.90
C GLU A 148 -9.18 5.77 -12.39
N LYS A 149 -9.55 6.88 -13.05
CA LYS A 149 -9.75 6.94 -14.51
C LYS A 149 -8.52 6.47 -15.27
N TYR A 150 -7.33 6.94 -14.88
CA TYR A 150 -6.10 6.55 -15.56
C TYR A 150 -5.79 5.05 -15.39
N ASN A 151 -5.89 4.52 -14.17
CA ASN A 151 -5.46 3.13 -13.92
C ASN A 151 -6.51 2.08 -14.31
N SER A 152 -7.79 2.42 -14.39
CA SER A 152 -8.83 1.50 -14.90
C SER A 152 -8.60 1.13 -16.37
N GLU A 153 -8.10 2.06 -17.17
CA GLU A 153 -7.90 1.89 -18.61
C GLU A 153 -6.42 1.61 -18.98
N HIS A 154 -5.49 2.09 -18.17
CA HIS A 154 -4.07 2.08 -18.50
C HIS A 154 -3.19 1.46 -17.43
N ASN A 155 -3.66 0.61 -16.52
CA ASN A 155 -2.74 -0.18 -15.70
C ASN A 155 -2.12 -1.34 -16.54
N PRO A 156 -0.79 -1.40 -16.74
CA PRO A 156 -0.18 -2.52 -17.45
C PRO A 156 -0.14 -3.78 -16.58
N GLU A 157 -0.04 -4.95 -17.22
CA GLU A 157 0.26 -6.20 -16.55
C GLU A 157 1.63 -6.14 -15.84
N GLY A 158 1.77 -6.89 -14.74
CA GLY A 158 3.00 -6.93 -13.93
C GLY A 158 3.19 -5.71 -13.02
N ARG A 159 2.15 -4.90 -12.82
CA ARG A 159 2.11 -3.78 -11.88
C ARG A 159 0.85 -3.82 -11.03
N ILE A 160 1.03 -3.69 -9.71
CA ILE A 160 -0.04 -3.25 -8.81
C ILE A 160 0.13 -1.75 -8.57
N ALA A 161 -0.91 -0.96 -8.84
CA ALA A 161 -0.93 0.47 -8.62
C ALA A 161 -1.97 0.79 -7.54
N ALA A 162 -1.51 1.33 -6.41
CA ALA A 162 -2.37 1.69 -5.29
C ALA A 162 -2.23 3.17 -4.93
N LEU A 163 -3.34 3.75 -4.48
CA LEU A 163 -3.46 5.11 -3.98
C LEU A 163 -4.19 5.08 -2.64
N GLY A 164 -3.79 5.94 -1.71
CA GLY A 164 -4.54 6.18 -0.49
C GLY A 164 -4.26 7.54 0.12
N ASN A 165 -4.95 7.82 1.22
CA ASN A 165 -4.74 9.04 2.00
C ASN A 165 -3.97 8.75 3.29
N ILE A 166 -3.51 9.83 3.90
CA ILE A 166 -3.03 9.89 5.27
C ILE A 166 -4.09 10.68 6.05
N SER A 167 -4.68 10.08 7.08
CA SER A 167 -5.67 10.76 7.92
C SER A 167 -5.06 11.24 9.24
N SER A 168 -3.97 10.61 9.69
CA SER A 168 -3.21 11.03 10.88
C SER A 168 -1.75 10.62 10.78
N GLY A 169 -0.89 11.32 11.53
CA GLY A 169 0.56 11.16 11.45
C GLY A 169 1.20 11.89 10.27
N HIS A 170 0.59 13.00 9.82
CA HIS A 170 1.15 13.87 8.79
C HIS A 170 2.56 14.31 9.18
N ALA A 171 3.51 14.09 8.29
CA ALA A 171 4.85 14.63 8.48
C ALA A 171 4.82 16.16 8.29
N PRO A 172 5.75 16.92 8.92
CA PRO A 172 5.77 18.38 8.82
C PRO A 172 5.95 18.90 7.38
N ASP A 173 6.36 18.02 6.47
CA ASP A 173 6.56 18.28 5.04
C ASP A 173 5.24 18.17 4.22
N GLY A 174 4.10 17.91 4.87
CA GLY A 174 2.77 18.18 4.30
C GLY A 174 2.13 17.02 3.54
N ALA A 175 2.72 15.82 3.52
CA ALA A 175 2.14 14.70 2.78
C ALA A 175 0.76 14.29 3.33
N ASN A 176 -0.26 14.32 2.47
CA ASN A 176 -1.65 13.94 2.78
C ASN A 176 -2.15 12.75 1.95
N MET A 177 -1.42 12.34 0.91
CA MET A 177 -1.71 11.18 0.09
C MET A 177 -0.45 10.35 -0.16
N TRP A 178 -0.65 9.07 -0.47
CA TRP A 178 0.42 8.16 -0.89
C TRP A 178 0.04 7.40 -2.15
N MET A 179 1.04 7.08 -2.96
CA MET A 179 0.92 6.20 -4.11
C MET A 179 1.97 5.10 -4.02
N VAL A 180 1.59 3.87 -4.32
CA VAL A 180 2.50 2.73 -4.43
C VAL A 180 2.38 2.09 -5.81
N ASN A 181 3.53 1.83 -6.44
CA ASN A 181 3.62 0.94 -7.59
C ASN A 181 4.45 -0.28 -7.19
N SER A 182 3.83 -1.46 -7.20
CA SER A 182 4.46 -2.73 -6.86
C SER A 182 4.82 -3.52 -8.10
N PHE A 183 5.97 -4.17 -8.08
CA PHE A 183 6.59 -4.90 -9.18
C PHE A 183 7.07 -6.27 -8.70
N LYS A 184 7.11 -7.23 -9.63
CA LYS A 184 7.61 -8.59 -9.36
C LYS A 184 9.11 -8.64 -9.01
N ASP A 185 9.90 -7.74 -9.58
CA ASP A 185 11.36 -7.74 -9.45
C ASP A 185 11.96 -6.33 -9.64
N PHE A 186 13.24 -6.19 -9.28
CA PHE A 186 13.99 -4.95 -9.41
C PHE A 186 14.15 -4.48 -10.86
N LYS A 187 14.25 -5.41 -11.83
CA LYS A 187 14.37 -5.06 -13.25
C LYS A 187 13.13 -4.31 -13.72
N SER A 188 11.95 -4.84 -13.39
CA SER A 188 10.64 -4.27 -13.70
C SER A 188 10.44 -2.95 -12.94
N ALA A 189 10.85 -2.90 -11.67
CA ALA A 189 10.80 -1.66 -10.89
C ALA A 189 11.67 -0.57 -11.50
N MET A 190 12.92 -0.86 -11.88
CA MET A 190 13.85 0.09 -12.50
C MET A 190 13.34 0.58 -13.87
N ALA A 191 12.87 -0.34 -14.72
CA ALA A 191 12.29 0.01 -16.01
C ALA A 191 10.99 0.84 -15.85
N GLY A 192 10.28 0.66 -14.74
CA GLY A 192 9.06 1.37 -14.39
C GLY A 192 7.89 1.04 -15.32
N VAL A 193 6.80 1.81 -15.19
CA VAL A 193 5.56 1.60 -15.96
C VAL A 193 5.79 1.58 -17.48
N GLY A 194 6.72 2.39 -17.99
CA GLY A 194 7.05 2.43 -19.41
C GLY A 194 7.75 1.18 -19.92
N GLY A 195 8.54 0.51 -19.08
CA GLY A 195 9.23 -0.73 -19.42
C GLY A 195 8.34 -1.97 -19.42
N LEU A 196 7.12 -1.87 -18.87
CA LEU A 196 6.11 -2.93 -18.88
C LEU A 196 5.23 -2.89 -20.13
N ARG A 197 5.48 -1.97 -21.06
CA ARG A 197 4.67 -1.78 -22.26
C ARG A 197 5.46 -2.13 -23.51
N ASN A 198 4.75 -2.67 -24.49
CA ASN A 198 5.25 -2.73 -25.86
C ASN A 198 5.27 -1.32 -26.50
N GLU A 199 5.97 -1.20 -27.63
CA GLU A 199 6.16 0.07 -28.32
C GLU A 199 4.84 0.69 -28.81
N ALA A 200 3.93 -0.13 -29.35
CA ALA A 200 2.62 0.31 -29.83
C ALA A 200 1.76 0.98 -28.72
N ASN A 201 1.88 0.52 -27.48
CA ASN A 201 1.10 1.05 -26.37
C ASN A 201 1.80 2.22 -25.64
N ARG A 202 3.04 2.59 -26.01
CA ARG A 202 3.77 3.69 -25.35
C ARG A 202 3.19 5.06 -25.67
N GLU A 203 2.79 5.31 -26.91
CA GLU A 203 2.25 6.62 -27.31
C GLU A 203 0.91 6.90 -26.63
N ALA A 204 -0.04 5.96 -26.70
CA ALA A 204 -1.33 6.06 -26.01
C ALA A 204 -1.15 6.26 -24.49
N HIS A 205 -0.26 5.51 -23.87
CA HIS A 205 0.11 5.69 -22.47
C HIS A 205 0.65 7.09 -22.16
N ASN A 206 1.56 7.61 -22.99
CA ASN A 206 2.16 8.91 -22.76
C ASN A 206 1.10 10.02 -22.84
N LYS A 207 0.17 9.91 -23.80
CA LYS A 207 -0.98 10.82 -23.92
C LYS A 207 -1.87 10.75 -22.67
N ALA A 208 -2.30 9.55 -22.27
CA ALA A 208 -3.13 9.36 -21.09
C ALA A 208 -2.44 9.82 -19.80
N ARG A 209 -1.12 9.64 -19.70
CA ARG A 209 -0.31 10.13 -18.58
C ARG A 209 -0.21 11.65 -18.56
N SER A 210 -0.16 12.30 -19.72
CA SER A 210 -0.24 13.76 -19.82
C SER A 210 -1.60 14.25 -19.35
N GLU A 211 -2.68 13.67 -19.89
CA GLU A 211 -4.05 14.02 -19.47
C GLU A 211 -4.24 13.86 -17.97
N TYR A 212 -3.81 12.72 -17.40
CA TYR A 212 -3.82 12.51 -15.95
C TYR A 212 -3.09 13.64 -15.19
N ARG A 213 -1.93 14.09 -15.68
CA ARG A 213 -1.18 15.18 -15.04
C ARG A 213 -1.92 16.51 -15.10
N ASP A 214 -2.60 16.78 -16.21
CA ASP A 214 -3.32 18.02 -16.46
C ASP A 214 -4.66 18.07 -15.70
N THR A 215 -5.28 16.92 -15.42
CA THR A 215 -6.61 16.85 -14.79
C THR A 215 -6.60 16.50 -13.30
N ARG A 216 -5.51 15.94 -12.75
CA ARG A 216 -5.45 15.50 -11.34
C ARG A 216 -5.42 16.64 -10.30
N GLY A 217 -5.36 17.89 -10.75
CA GLY A 217 -5.16 19.05 -9.88
C GLY A 217 -3.74 19.22 -9.36
N GLU A 218 -3.55 20.28 -8.58
CA GLU A 218 -2.26 20.66 -8.03
C GLU A 218 -1.78 19.63 -7.00
N SER A 219 -0.51 19.26 -7.12
CA SER A 219 0.14 18.35 -6.20
C SER A 219 1.65 18.33 -6.38
N SER A 220 2.36 18.14 -5.27
CA SER A 220 3.81 18.09 -5.23
C SER A 220 4.30 16.76 -4.64
N LEU A 221 5.51 16.36 -5.05
CA LEU A 221 6.17 15.22 -4.45
C LEU A 221 6.82 15.66 -3.15
N VAL A 222 6.39 15.08 -2.03
CA VAL A 222 7.00 15.31 -0.72
C VAL A 222 8.17 14.36 -0.52
N ARG A 223 7.98 13.08 -0.83
CA ARG A 223 9.02 12.05 -0.69
C ARG A 223 8.79 10.87 -1.61
N SER A 224 9.86 10.17 -1.99
CA SER A 224 9.73 8.88 -2.64
C SER A 224 10.83 7.92 -2.21
N GLY A 225 10.59 6.64 -2.41
CA GLY A 225 11.60 5.62 -2.23
C GLY A 225 11.18 4.30 -2.85
N LEU A 226 12.03 3.30 -2.67
CA LEU A 226 11.74 1.93 -3.02
C LEU A 226 11.96 1.05 -1.80
N ARG A 227 10.97 0.21 -1.50
CA ARG A 227 11.00 -0.75 -0.41
C ARG A 227 10.82 -2.19 -0.90
N ILE A 228 11.38 -3.14 -0.17
CA ILE A 228 11.32 -4.58 -0.44
C ILE A 228 10.47 -5.24 0.65
N LEU A 229 9.49 -6.05 0.27
CA LEU A 229 8.76 -6.90 1.21
C LEU A 229 9.70 -7.99 1.74
N LEU A 230 9.95 -7.98 3.04
CA LEU A 230 10.76 -9.00 3.73
C LEU A 230 9.90 -10.17 4.22
N GLY A 231 8.71 -9.87 4.76
CA GLY A 231 7.80 -10.86 5.34
C GLY A 231 6.37 -10.36 5.39
N GLN A 232 5.42 -11.29 5.35
CA GLN A 232 4.00 -11.02 5.43
C GLN A 232 3.28 -12.15 6.18
N TRP A 233 2.38 -11.79 7.10
CA TRP A 233 1.69 -12.72 7.99
C TRP A 233 0.19 -12.47 8.04
#